data_AF-A0A242L1F0-F1
#
_entry.id   AF-A0A242L1F0-F1
#
_cell.length_a   1.000
_cell.length_b   1.000
_cell.length_c   1.000
_cell.angle_alpha   90.00
_cell.angle_beta   90.00
_cell.angle_gamma   90.00
#
_symmetry.space_group_name_H-M   'P 1'
#
loop_
_entity.id
_entity.type
_entity.pdbx_description
1 polymer ?
#
loop_
_entity_poly.entity_id
_entity_poly.type
_entity_poly.pdbx_seq_one_letter_code
_entity_poly.pdbx_strand_id
1 'polypeptide(L)'
;MKKMRIIIFLCIIGIIALFKFGLSNQETNARQQTSNSVSSIIPTTDSSSETLIKIGKEDATLYADSSLSEPLISVNAGELTTLLSTTANAYKITTNDGETGYLSLTDGSSLTRSTQELPSDLSEAVIVLDPGHGGDDTGALSTDGHTEEKTVTLAAAKQLQTSLEAAGATVYLTHETDDYISLDDICSFSEEKAADLFISLHADSTESPNEATGTTTYYYYNRDQRLAETVSDELADLPITSRGTATGNYQVLRENLQPSLLIEMGYMNNDEDLATLATVNYQQQLAQSITQALLTYFNQ
;
A
#
# COMPACT_ATOMS: atom_id res chain seq x y z
N MET A 1 -33.53 -0.41 55.84
CA MET A 1 -32.64 -0.17 57.01
C MET A 1 -31.33 0.43 56.50
N LYS A 2 -30.89 1.49 57.19
CA LYS A 2 -29.69 2.36 57.05
C LYS A 2 -28.48 1.75 56.28
N LYS A 3 -27.98 2.40 55.21
CA LYS A 3 -26.90 3.41 55.15
C LYS A 3 -25.57 2.95 55.81
N MET A 4 -24.44 2.99 55.10
CA MET A 4 -23.52 4.16 55.09
C MET A 4 -22.20 3.87 54.33
N ARG A 5 -21.82 4.79 53.44
CA ARG A 5 -20.44 5.00 52.94
C ARG A 5 -19.63 5.75 54.01
N ILE A 6 -18.34 5.46 54.16
CA ILE A 6 -17.39 6.37 54.82
C ILE A 6 -16.15 6.54 53.94
N ILE A 7 -15.90 7.81 53.63
CA ILE A 7 -14.70 8.41 53.06
C ILE A 7 -13.80 8.80 54.24
N ILE A 8 -12.48 8.59 54.16
CA ILE A 8 -11.51 9.31 54.99
C ILE A 8 -10.42 9.89 54.10
N PHE A 9 -10.33 11.22 54.17
CA PHE A 9 -9.31 12.10 53.64
C PHE A 9 -8.41 12.47 54.84
N LEU A 10 -7.09 12.42 54.72
CA LEU A 10 -6.21 13.11 55.68
C LEU A 10 -4.91 13.58 55.01
N CYS A 11 -4.83 14.89 54.82
CA CYS A 11 -3.60 15.67 54.64
C CYS A 11 -2.94 15.93 56.00
N ILE A 12 -1.60 15.80 56.09
CA ILE A 12 -0.74 16.48 57.08
C ILE A 12 0.59 16.79 56.36
N ILE A 13 0.81 18.05 55.94
CA ILE A 13 1.64 19.11 56.55
C ILE A 13 3.14 18.76 56.62
N GLY A 14 3.93 19.57 55.91
CA GLY A 14 5.40 19.51 55.86
C GLY A 14 6.12 20.14 57.04
N ILE A 15 7.43 19.91 57.08
CA ILE A 15 8.38 20.61 57.94
C ILE A 15 9.57 21.04 57.08
N ILE A 16 9.77 22.36 57.06
CA ILE A 16 10.92 23.10 56.56
C ILE A 16 12.03 23.01 57.62
N ALA A 17 13.26 22.71 57.20
CA ALA A 17 14.46 23.03 57.98
C ALA A 17 15.53 23.63 57.05
N LEU A 18 15.73 24.94 57.20
CA LEU A 18 16.85 25.73 56.70
C LEU A 18 18.13 25.35 57.47
N PHE A 19 19.25 25.21 56.77
CA PHE A 19 20.56 25.65 57.29
C PHE A 19 21.40 26.25 56.14
N LYS A 20 21.56 27.57 56.19
CA LYS A 20 22.63 28.39 55.57
C LYS A 20 23.85 28.32 56.53
N PHE A 21 25.12 28.52 56.21
CA PHE A 21 25.86 29.16 55.12
C PHE A 21 27.34 28.79 55.29
N GLY A 22 28.16 28.82 54.24
CA GLY A 22 29.61 28.76 54.35
C GLY A 22 30.30 28.92 53.00
N LEU A 23 30.61 30.17 52.63
CA LEU A 23 31.39 30.54 51.46
C LEU A 23 32.88 30.26 51.67
N SER A 24 33.54 29.69 50.66
CA SER A 24 34.91 30.06 50.27
C SER A 24 35.14 29.68 48.82
N ASN A 25 35.91 30.50 48.12
CA ASN A 25 35.99 30.64 46.69
C ASN A 25 37.33 30.07 46.16
N GLN A 26 37.34 29.73 44.87
CA GLN A 26 38.45 29.78 43.90
C GLN A 26 39.35 28.53 43.65
N GLU A 27 39.30 28.13 42.35
CA GLU A 27 40.39 27.70 41.45
C GLU A 27 41.14 26.37 41.74
N THR A 28 41.60 25.54 40.80
CA THR A 28 41.59 25.45 39.33
C THR A 28 42.00 24.01 38.94
N ASN A 29 41.53 23.57 37.76
CA ASN A 29 42.14 22.62 36.80
C ASN A 29 42.87 21.34 37.29
N ALA A 30 42.32 20.19 36.91
CA ALA A 30 42.84 19.33 35.83
C ALA A 30 42.41 17.87 36.05
N ARG A 31 41.54 17.34 35.19
CA ARG A 31 41.52 15.88 34.96
C ARG A 31 41.18 15.57 33.51
N GLN A 32 42.10 14.82 32.93
CA GLN A 32 42.14 14.27 31.58
C GLN A 32 40.78 13.79 31.04
N GLN A 33 40.49 14.30 29.85
CA GLN A 33 39.70 13.64 28.81
C GLN A 33 40.12 12.17 28.66
N THR A 34 39.18 11.26 28.89
CA THR A 34 39.14 9.97 28.20
C THR A 34 38.04 10.07 27.15
N SER A 35 38.45 10.25 25.89
CA SER A 35 37.56 10.22 24.74
C SER A 35 37.08 8.78 24.51
N ASN A 36 35.90 8.45 25.05
CA ASN A 36 35.12 7.34 24.52
C ASN A 36 34.26 7.92 23.39
N SER A 37 34.78 7.85 22.16
CA SER A 37 33.97 8.01 20.97
C SER A 37 32.97 6.85 20.93
N VAL A 38 31.75 7.11 21.39
CA VAL A 38 30.60 6.26 21.11
C VAL A 38 30.36 6.39 19.61
N SER A 39 30.94 5.46 18.85
CA SER A 39 30.60 5.28 17.44
C SER A 39 29.15 4.80 17.44
N SER A 40 28.23 5.71 17.10
CA SER A 40 26.87 5.35 16.72
C SER A 40 26.97 4.42 15.53
N ILE A 41 26.81 3.12 15.78
CA ILE A 41 26.59 2.14 14.73
C ILE A 41 25.17 2.45 14.23
N ILE A 42 25.07 3.33 13.24
CA ILE A 42 23.91 3.36 12.36
C ILE A 42 23.96 2.03 11.62
N PRO A 43 22.93 1.16 11.71
CA PRO A 43 22.86 0.01 10.85
C PRO A 43 22.77 0.57 9.43
N THR A 44 23.83 0.41 8.64
CA THR A 44 23.77 0.60 7.20
C THR A 44 22.96 -0.58 6.69
N THR A 45 21.65 -0.41 6.55
CA THR A 45 20.84 -1.26 5.70
C THR A 45 21.46 -1.17 4.31
N ASP A 46 22.07 -2.26 3.88
CA ASP A 46 22.55 -2.42 2.52
C ASP A 46 21.30 -2.49 1.66
N SER A 47 20.82 -1.34 1.17
CA SER A 47 19.64 -1.30 0.31
C SER A 47 20.03 -1.95 -1.01
N SER A 48 19.70 -3.23 -1.16
CA SER A 48 19.74 -3.88 -2.45
C SER A 48 18.80 -3.10 -3.38
N SER A 49 19.24 -2.92 -4.62
CA SER A 49 18.47 -2.30 -5.67
C SER A 49 18.58 -3.18 -6.90
N GLU A 50 17.47 -3.37 -7.60
CA GLU A 50 17.48 -4.08 -8.87
C GLU A 50 17.19 -3.14 -10.02
N THR A 51 17.69 -3.49 -11.21
CA THR A 51 17.40 -2.77 -12.43
C THR A 51 16.27 -3.48 -13.17
N LEU A 52 15.19 -2.76 -13.40
CA LEU A 52 14.06 -3.20 -14.22
C LEU A 52 14.07 -2.46 -15.56
N ILE A 53 13.37 -3.02 -16.54
CA ILE A 53 13.00 -2.32 -17.78
C ILE A 53 11.50 -2.12 -17.77
N LYS A 54 11.04 -0.86 -17.77
CA LYS A 54 9.64 -0.49 -18.01
C LYS A 54 9.40 -0.40 -19.51
N ILE A 55 8.43 -1.16 -20.01
CA ILE A 55 7.95 -1.04 -21.39
C ILE A 55 7.43 0.38 -21.61
N GLY A 56 7.60 0.92 -22.82
CA GLY A 56 7.16 2.26 -23.18
C GLY A 56 5.64 2.47 -23.10
N LYS A 57 5.19 3.59 -23.68
CA LYS A 57 3.76 3.97 -23.67
C LYS A 57 2.86 3.11 -24.56
N GLU A 58 3.46 2.32 -25.44
CA GLU A 58 2.77 1.43 -26.36
C GLU A 58 3.23 0.00 -26.09
N ASP A 59 2.37 -0.96 -26.42
CA ASP A 59 2.73 -2.37 -26.39
C ASP A 59 3.94 -2.61 -27.30
N ALA A 60 4.85 -3.49 -26.85
CA ALA A 60 6.10 -3.75 -27.52
C ALA A 60 6.24 -5.22 -27.91
N THR A 61 6.93 -5.48 -29.01
CA THR A 61 7.26 -6.86 -29.40
C THR A 61 8.49 -7.34 -28.64
N LEU A 62 8.37 -8.50 -27.99
CA LEU A 62 9.50 -9.26 -27.47
C LEU A 62 10.01 -10.19 -28.58
N TYR A 63 11.32 -10.27 -28.76
CA TYR A 63 11.96 -11.06 -29.81
C TYR A 63 12.75 -12.25 -29.26
N ALA A 64 12.91 -13.31 -30.04
CA ALA A 64 13.62 -14.52 -29.64
C ALA A 64 15.15 -14.33 -29.59
N ASP A 65 15.67 -13.34 -30.31
CA ASP A 65 17.09 -13.09 -30.49
C ASP A 65 17.43 -11.59 -30.48
N SER A 66 18.70 -11.28 -30.21
CA SER A 66 19.19 -9.90 -30.07
C SER A 66 19.26 -9.10 -31.37
N SER A 67 19.01 -9.71 -32.53
CA SER A 67 18.92 -9.01 -33.81
C SER A 67 17.52 -8.48 -34.10
N LEU A 68 16.54 -8.80 -33.24
CA LEU A 68 15.15 -8.33 -33.32
C LEU A 68 14.44 -8.77 -34.61
N SER A 69 14.77 -9.96 -35.13
CA SER A 69 14.20 -10.48 -36.37
C SER A 69 13.03 -11.43 -36.17
N GLU A 70 13.00 -12.18 -35.06
CA GLU A 70 12.00 -13.22 -34.80
C GLU A 70 11.09 -12.82 -33.63
N PRO A 71 9.87 -12.32 -33.89
CA PRO A 71 8.90 -11.98 -32.84
C PRO A 71 8.48 -13.20 -32.01
N LEU A 72 8.34 -13.01 -30.69
CA LEU A 72 7.80 -14.00 -29.75
C LEU A 72 6.37 -13.64 -29.35
N ILE A 73 6.22 -12.54 -28.61
CA ILE A 73 4.98 -12.10 -27.99
C ILE A 73 4.88 -10.58 -27.99
N SER A 74 3.68 -10.06 -27.75
CA SER A 74 3.47 -8.65 -27.39
C SER A 74 3.52 -8.51 -25.86
N VAL A 75 4.17 -7.48 -25.36
CA VAL A 75 4.27 -7.13 -23.93
C VAL A 75 3.55 -5.81 -23.71
N ASN A 76 2.84 -5.69 -22.59
CA ASN A 76 1.97 -4.55 -22.33
C ASN A 76 2.78 -3.26 -22.13
N ALA A 77 2.26 -2.14 -22.64
CA ALA A 77 2.75 -0.80 -22.32
C ALA A 77 2.89 -0.61 -20.80
N GLY A 78 4.00 -0.04 -20.34
CA GLY A 78 4.24 0.22 -18.92
C GLY A 78 4.59 -0.99 -18.04
N GLU A 79 4.58 -2.22 -18.55
CA GLU A 79 4.97 -3.41 -17.79
C GLU A 79 6.42 -3.31 -17.29
N LEU A 80 6.65 -3.71 -16.04
CA LEU A 80 7.95 -3.74 -15.39
C LEU A 80 8.55 -5.14 -15.54
N THR A 81 9.72 -5.22 -16.15
CA THR A 81 10.36 -6.49 -16.51
C THR A 81 11.75 -6.60 -15.88
N THR A 82 12.18 -7.83 -15.60
CA THR A 82 13.50 -8.08 -15.01
C THR A 82 14.57 -7.95 -16.09
N LEU A 83 15.59 -7.13 -15.88
CA LEU A 83 16.73 -7.04 -16.80
C LEU A 83 17.71 -8.21 -16.56
N LEU A 84 18.00 -8.99 -17.60
CA LEU A 84 19.02 -10.04 -17.54
C LEU A 84 20.37 -9.59 -18.11
N SER A 85 20.36 -8.86 -19.22
CA SER A 85 21.57 -8.32 -19.86
C SER A 85 21.21 -7.27 -20.90
N THR A 86 22.18 -6.45 -21.31
CA THR A 86 22.00 -5.47 -22.39
C THR A 86 22.96 -5.78 -23.53
N THR A 87 22.45 -5.73 -24.77
CA THR A 87 23.23 -5.86 -26.01
C THR A 87 23.36 -4.51 -26.70
N ALA A 88 23.98 -4.46 -27.89
CA ALA A 88 24.10 -3.22 -28.65
C ALA A 88 22.75 -2.63 -29.07
N ASN A 89 21.72 -3.48 -29.28
CA ASN A 89 20.44 -3.07 -29.86
C ASN A 89 19.22 -3.42 -29.00
N ALA A 90 19.39 -4.21 -27.93
CA ALA A 90 18.27 -4.76 -27.17
C ALA A 90 18.59 -5.01 -25.70
N TYR A 91 17.56 -4.89 -24.84
CA TYR A 91 17.54 -5.47 -23.50
C TYR A 91 17.12 -6.93 -23.58
N LYS A 92 17.84 -7.83 -22.92
CA LYS A 92 17.33 -9.18 -22.64
C LYS A 92 16.57 -9.12 -21.32
N ILE A 93 15.28 -9.42 -21.35
CA ILE A 93 14.37 -9.26 -20.21
C ILE A 93 13.57 -10.54 -19.93
N THR A 94 13.03 -10.63 -18.72
CA THR A 94 11.98 -11.59 -18.36
C THR A 94 10.71 -10.82 -17.96
N THR A 95 9.59 -11.11 -18.62
CA THR A 95 8.27 -10.52 -18.38
C THR A 95 7.61 -11.10 -17.13
N ASN A 96 6.49 -10.52 -16.70
CA ASN A 96 5.78 -10.98 -15.50
C ASN A 96 5.24 -12.42 -15.62
N ASP A 97 4.81 -12.82 -16.82
CA ASP A 97 4.34 -14.17 -17.13
C ASP A 97 5.49 -15.19 -17.35
N GLY A 98 6.74 -14.75 -17.19
CA GLY A 98 7.93 -15.61 -17.21
C GLY A 98 8.58 -15.78 -18.58
N GLU A 99 8.07 -15.13 -19.62
CA GLU A 99 8.66 -15.16 -20.95
C GLU A 99 9.98 -14.39 -20.99
N THR A 100 10.99 -14.98 -21.63
CA THR A 100 12.32 -14.38 -21.73
C THR A 100 12.70 -14.15 -23.18
N GLY A 101 13.05 -12.91 -23.50
CA GLY A 101 13.41 -12.52 -24.85
C GLY A 101 14.13 -11.18 -24.90
N TYR A 102 14.15 -10.56 -26.08
CA TYR A 102 14.86 -9.32 -26.36
C TYR A 102 13.88 -8.21 -26.71
N LEU A 103 13.97 -7.09 -26.01
CA LEU A 103 13.21 -5.87 -26.25
C LEU A 103 14.13 -4.83 -26.90
N SER A 104 13.67 -4.12 -27.93
CA SER A 104 14.43 -2.99 -28.50
C SER A 104 14.78 -1.96 -27.43
N LEU A 105 15.98 -1.37 -27.50
CA LEU A 105 16.38 -0.29 -26.58
C LEU A 105 15.48 0.95 -26.66
N THR A 106 14.70 1.10 -27.75
CA THR A 106 13.76 2.21 -27.96
C THR A 106 12.39 1.97 -27.33
N ASP A 107 12.08 0.72 -26.99
CA ASP A 107 10.72 0.30 -26.61
C ASP A 107 10.58 0.15 -25.09
N GLY A 108 11.62 0.51 -24.34
CA GLY A 108 11.62 0.50 -22.89
C GLY A 108 12.70 1.39 -22.29
N SER A 109 12.57 1.63 -21.00
CA SER A 109 13.51 2.45 -20.23
C SER A 109 13.96 1.71 -18.97
N SER A 110 15.23 1.88 -18.62
CA SER A 110 15.76 1.34 -17.38
C SER A 110 15.31 2.18 -16.19
N LEU A 111 14.89 1.50 -15.13
CA LEU A 111 14.61 2.09 -13.83
C LEU A 111 15.26 1.26 -12.73
N THR A 112 15.49 1.89 -11.59
CA THR A 112 16.03 1.23 -10.41
C THR A 112 14.92 1.11 -9.38
N ARG A 113 14.61 -0.11 -8.98
CA ARG A 113 13.71 -0.38 -7.86
C ARG A 113 14.53 -0.66 -6.61
N SER A 114 14.22 0.04 -5.53
CA SER A 114 14.68 -0.37 -4.20
C SER A 114 14.07 -1.73 -3.88
N THR A 115 14.88 -2.76 -3.68
CA THR A 115 14.38 -4.05 -3.19
C THR A 115 14.37 -4.03 -1.66
N GLN A 116 13.86 -2.93 -1.09
CA GLN A 116 13.68 -2.84 0.35
C GLN A 116 12.88 -4.06 0.79
N GLU A 117 13.48 -4.86 1.67
CA GLU A 117 12.78 -5.96 2.31
C GLU A 117 11.54 -5.38 2.98
N LEU A 118 10.39 -6.00 2.73
CA LEU A 118 9.16 -5.62 3.41
C LEU A 118 9.41 -5.63 4.92
N PRO A 119 8.89 -4.63 5.67
CA PRO A 119 9.05 -4.61 7.11
C PRO A 119 8.50 -5.89 7.73
N SER A 120 9.11 -6.35 8.82
CA SER A 120 8.66 -7.56 9.51
C SER A 120 7.41 -7.35 10.38
N ASP A 121 6.97 -6.11 10.52
CA ASP A 121 5.81 -5.73 11.33
C ASP A 121 5.01 -4.64 10.60
N LEU A 122 3.68 -4.75 10.63
CA LEU A 122 2.78 -3.76 10.02
C LEU A 122 3.01 -2.34 10.58
N SER A 123 3.41 -2.23 11.85
CA SER A 123 3.67 -0.93 12.49
C SER A 123 4.90 -0.20 11.96
N GLU A 124 5.73 -0.87 11.17
CA GLU A 124 6.88 -0.28 10.48
C GLU A 124 6.56 0.03 9.00
N ALA A 125 5.39 -0.39 8.51
CA ALA A 125 5.01 -0.26 7.11
C ALA A 125 4.49 1.13 6.75
N VAL A 126 4.89 1.59 5.57
CA VAL A 126 4.27 2.71 4.85
C VAL A 126 3.31 2.15 3.81
N ILE A 127 2.03 2.45 3.95
CA ILE A 127 0.97 1.96 3.04
C ILE A 127 0.37 3.16 2.31
N VAL A 128 0.30 3.07 0.98
CA VAL A 128 -0.47 4.00 0.17
C VAL A 128 -1.82 3.37 -0.17
N LEU A 129 -2.88 4.09 0.15
CA LEU A 129 -4.24 3.76 -0.22
C LEU A 129 -4.68 4.66 -1.37
N ASP A 130 -5.29 4.05 -2.37
CA ASP A 130 -5.86 4.76 -3.51
C ASP A 130 -7.37 4.55 -3.52
N PRO A 131 -8.16 5.54 -3.06
CA PRO A 131 -9.58 5.51 -3.32
C PRO A 131 -9.80 5.67 -4.83
N GLY A 132 -10.36 4.67 -5.49
CA GLY A 132 -10.57 4.72 -6.93
C GLY A 132 -11.42 5.93 -7.35
N HIS A 133 -11.09 6.49 -8.53
CA HIS A 133 -11.79 7.61 -9.17
C HIS A 133 -11.66 8.95 -8.42
N GLY A 134 -12.52 9.93 -8.71
CA GLY A 134 -12.52 11.24 -8.05
C GLY A 134 -12.70 12.41 -9.01
N GLY A 135 -13.22 13.52 -8.50
CA GLY A 135 -13.52 14.71 -9.29
C GLY A 135 -14.54 14.43 -10.39
N ASP A 136 -14.20 14.71 -11.64
CA ASP A 136 -15.09 14.47 -12.78
C ASP A 136 -15.18 12.99 -13.18
N ASP A 137 -14.26 12.14 -12.70
CA ASP A 137 -14.37 10.69 -12.84
C ASP A 137 -15.22 10.13 -11.71
N THR A 138 -16.48 9.79 -12.01
CA THR A 138 -17.43 9.27 -11.03
C THR A 138 -17.18 7.79 -10.69
N GLY A 139 -16.45 7.07 -11.55
CA GLY A 139 -16.50 5.62 -11.63
C GLY A 139 -17.89 5.11 -12.02
N ALA A 140 -18.18 3.86 -11.65
CA ALA A 140 -19.48 3.24 -11.87
C ALA A 140 -20.60 3.92 -11.09
N LEU A 141 -21.82 3.86 -11.64
CA LEU A 141 -23.02 4.38 -11.02
C LEU A 141 -23.90 3.24 -10.50
N SER A 142 -24.62 3.51 -9.42
CA SER A 142 -25.71 2.64 -8.97
C SER A 142 -26.80 2.47 -10.03
N THR A 143 -27.62 1.43 -9.90
CA THR A 143 -28.76 1.14 -10.81
C THR A 143 -29.68 2.35 -11.02
N ASP A 144 -29.86 3.18 -9.98
CA ASP A 144 -30.70 4.38 -10.01
C ASP A 144 -29.94 5.67 -10.37
N GLY A 145 -28.62 5.60 -10.56
CA GLY A 145 -27.74 6.70 -10.94
C GLY A 145 -27.45 7.73 -9.84
N HIS A 146 -27.86 7.49 -8.59
CA HIS A 146 -27.67 8.46 -7.49
C HIS A 146 -26.38 8.29 -6.71
N THR A 147 -25.79 7.08 -6.71
CA THR A 147 -24.56 6.80 -5.99
C THR A 147 -23.43 6.61 -6.99
N GLU A 148 -22.35 7.34 -6.77
CA GLU A 148 -21.12 7.29 -7.56
C GLU A 148 -20.08 6.46 -6.81
N GLU A 149 -19.36 5.61 -7.52
CA GLU A 149 -18.32 4.74 -6.98
C GLU A 149 -17.29 5.54 -6.16
N LYS A 150 -16.82 6.68 -6.69
CA LYS A 150 -15.84 7.55 -6.00
C LYS A 150 -16.22 7.93 -4.56
N THR A 151 -17.52 8.01 -4.26
CA THR A 151 -18.00 8.35 -2.91
C THR A 151 -17.85 7.15 -1.98
N VAL A 152 -18.09 5.95 -2.50
CA VAL A 152 -17.99 4.68 -1.78
C VAL A 152 -16.52 4.33 -1.54
N THR A 153 -15.67 4.46 -2.55
CA THR A 153 -14.23 4.18 -2.47
C THR A 153 -13.54 5.11 -1.47
N LEU A 154 -13.80 6.42 -1.54
CA LEU A 154 -13.24 7.38 -0.58
C LEU A 154 -13.70 7.13 0.87
N ALA A 155 -14.96 6.74 1.07
CA ALA A 155 -15.45 6.40 2.39
C ALA A 155 -14.79 5.14 2.96
N ALA A 156 -14.66 4.08 2.14
CA ALA A 156 -13.99 2.85 2.53
C ALA A 156 -12.48 3.06 2.81
N ALA A 157 -11.79 3.82 1.95
CA ALA A 157 -10.38 4.14 2.12
C ALA A 157 -10.09 4.85 3.45
N LYS A 158 -10.96 5.77 3.88
CA LYS A 158 -10.85 6.46 5.17
C LYS A 158 -11.06 5.52 6.36
N GLN A 159 -11.97 4.55 6.26
CA GLN A 159 -12.12 3.53 7.30
C GLN A 159 -10.87 2.64 7.35
N LEU A 160 -10.34 2.24 6.20
CA LEU A 160 -9.13 1.43 6.11
C LEU A 160 -7.91 2.16 6.67
N GLN A 161 -7.72 3.43 6.31
CA GLN A 161 -6.68 4.30 6.88
C GLN A 161 -6.76 4.31 8.40
N THR A 162 -7.93 4.61 8.95
CA THR A 162 -8.13 4.67 10.41
C THR A 162 -7.77 3.34 11.07
N SER A 163 -8.14 2.21 10.46
CA SER A 163 -7.86 0.87 10.98
C SER A 163 -6.37 0.51 10.94
N LEU A 164 -5.70 0.82 9.83
CA LEU A 164 -4.26 0.56 9.65
C LEU A 164 -3.39 1.45 10.54
N GLU A 165 -3.73 2.74 10.67
CA GLU A 165 -3.05 3.65 11.59
C GLU A 165 -3.22 3.22 13.05
N ALA A 166 -4.41 2.70 13.41
CA ALA A 166 -4.64 2.13 14.74
C ALA A 166 -3.82 0.85 14.98
N ALA A 167 -3.46 0.12 13.93
CA ALA A 167 -2.53 -1.01 13.98
C ALA A 167 -1.04 -0.59 13.92
N GLY A 168 -0.76 0.71 13.79
CA GLY A 168 0.57 1.31 13.88
C GLY A 168 1.22 1.65 12.54
N ALA A 169 0.61 1.32 11.41
CA ALA A 169 1.17 1.62 10.09
C ALA A 169 1.17 3.13 9.82
N THR A 170 2.10 3.59 8.98
CA THR A 170 2.02 4.93 8.36
C THR A 170 1.19 4.83 7.10
N VAL A 171 0.13 5.63 6.98
CA VAL A 171 -0.80 5.53 5.85
C VAL A 171 -0.92 6.87 5.13
N TYR A 172 -0.90 6.82 3.80
CA TYR A 172 -1.17 7.96 2.93
C TYR A 172 -2.31 7.62 1.97
N LEU A 173 -3.19 8.58 1.70
CA LEU A 173 -4.15 8.48 0.61
C LEU A 173 -3.60 9.23 -0.61
N THR A 174 -3.83 8.71 -1.82
CA THR A 174 -3.55 9.42 -3.07
C THR A 174 -4.32 10.74 -3.15
N HIS A 175 -5.53 10.78 -2.59
CA HIS A 175 -6.31 11.98 -2.32
C HIS A 175 -7.23 11.80 -1.10
N GLU A 176 -7.43 12.87 -0.32
CA GLU A 176 -8.28 12.84 0.89
C GLU A 176 -9.70 13.40 0.67
N THR A 177 -9.92 14.03 -0.47
CA THR A 177 -11.15 14.71 -0.89
C THR A 177 -11.61 14.22 -2.26
N ASP A 178 -12.75 14.71 -2.75
CA ASP A 178 -13.27 14.37 -4.08
C ASP A 178 -12.48 15.11 -5.18
N ASP A 179 -11.23 14.70 -5.37
CA ASP A 179 -10.30 15.25 -6.34
C ASP A 179 -9.93 14.19 -7.36
N TYR A 180 -9.81 14.59 -8.62
CA TYR A 180 -9.27 13.73 -9.67
C TYR A 180 -7.75 13.62 -9.53
N ILE A 181 -7.23 12.39 -9.57
CA ILE A 181 -5.81 12.09 -9.71
C ILE A 181 -5.58 11.19 -10.93
N SER A 182 -4.52 11.44 -11.70
CA SER A 182 -4.21 10.60 -12.86
C SER A 182 -3.56 9.28 -12.44
N LEU A 183 -3.71 8.23 -13.27
CA LEU A 183 -3.11 6.92 -13.00
C LEU A 183 -1.56 6.98 -12.89
N ASP A 184 -0.92 7.86 -13.67
CA ASP A 184 0.54 8.09 -13.60
C ASP A 184 0.96 8.73 -12.26
N ASP A 185 0.15 9.67 -11.77
CA ASP A 185 0.42 10.36 -10.50
C ASP A 185 0.21 9.43 -9.30
N ILE A 186 -0.74 8.49 -9.36
CA ILE A 186 -0.97 7.46 -8.33
C ILE A 186 0.29 6.60 -8.13
N CYS A 187 0.87 6.08 -9.22
CA CYS A 187 2.10 5.28 -9.15
C CYS A 187 3.28 6.13 -8.64
N SER A 188 3.42 7.35 -9.16
CA SER A 188 4.49 8.27 -8.76
C SER A 188 4.40 8.65 -7.28
N PHE A 189 3.19 8.81 -6.74
CA PHE A 189 2.96 9.09 -5.33
C PHE A 189 3.40 7.92 -4.44
N SER A 190 3.15 6.68 -4.85
CA SER A 190 3.61 5.47 -4.13
C SER A 190 5.13 5.41 -4.03
N GLU A 191 5.83 5.76 -5.11
CA GLU A 191 7.29 5.87 -5.12
C GLU A 191 7.79 7.02 -4.24
N GLU A 192 7.16 8.20 -4.32
CA GLU A 192 7.52 9.38 -3.53
C GLU A 192 7.45 9.10 -2.02
N LYS A 193 6.41 8.37 -1.58
CA LYS A 193 6.24 7.98 -0.17
C LYS A 193 7.13 6.84 0.27
N ALA A 194 7.90 6.23 -0.65
CA ALA A 194 8.64 5.01 -0.41
C ALA A 194 7.73 3.94 0.23
N ALA A 195 6.54 3.77 -0.33
CA ALA A 195 5.56 2.84 0.21
C ALA A 195 6.13 1.41 0.20
N ASP A 196 5.79 0.63 1.22
CA ASP A 196 6.04 -0.82 1.26
C ASP A 196 4.91 -1.58 0.56
N LEU A 197 3.72 -0.98 0.50
CA LEU A 197 2.53 -1.58 -0.08
C LEU A 197 1.58 -0.51 -0.65
N PHE A 198 1.00 -0.81 -1.80
CA PHE A 198 -0.08 -0.04 -2.43
C PHE A 198 -1.40 -0.85 -2.46
N ILE A 199 -2.51 -0.22 -2.09
CA ILE A 199 -3.86 -0.82 -2.20
C ILE A 199 -4.80 0.20 -2.84
N SER A 200 -5.34 -0.12 -4.01
CA SER A 200 -6.44 0.61 -4.63
C SER A 200 -7.78 -0.03 -4.27
N LEU A 201 -8.78 0.80 -3.97
CA LEU A 201 -10.13 0.39 -3.56
C LEU A 201 -11.14 0.84 -4.61
N HIS A 202 -11.88 -0.10 -5.16
CA HIS A 202 -12.89 0.10 -6.21
C HIS A 202 -14.19 -0.63 -5.89
N ALA A 203 -15.23 -0.39 -6.68
CA ALA A 203 -16.45 -1.19 -6.68
C ALA A 203 -16.91 -1.50 -8.11
N ASP A 204 -17.04 -2.79 -8.41
CA ASP A 204 -17.23 -3.33 -9.74
C ASP A 204 -18.60 -2.96 -10.31
N SER A 205 -18.81 -3.20 -11.61
CA SER A 205 -20.10 -3.05 -12.26
C SER A 205 -20.18 -3.97 -13.48
N THR A 206 -21.37 -4.51 -13.72
CA THR A 206 -21.67 -5.31 -14.92
C THR A 206 -22.40 -4.49 -16.00
N GLU A 207 -22.56 -5.06 -17.20
CA GLU A 207 -23.31 -4.43 -18.29
C GLU A 207 -24.81 -4.28 -17.96
N SER A 208 -25.42 -5.30 -17.35
CA SER A 208 -26.79 -5.22 -16.83
C SER A 208 -26.80 -5.27 -15.30
N PRO A 209 -27.71 -4.54 -14.62
CA PRO A 209 -27.83 -4.57 -13.17
C PRO A 209 -28.07 -5.98 -12.62
N ASN A 210 -27.51 -6.25 -11.43
CA ASN A 210 -27.69 -7.49 -10.68
C ASN A 210 -27.19 -8.78 -11.38
N GLU A 211 -26.26 -8.69 -12.35
CA GLU A 211 -25.67 -9.87 -13.01
C GLU A 211 -24.55 -10.53 -12.20
N ALA A 212 -23.87 -9.77 -11.35
CA ALA A 212 -22.82 -10.26 -10.48
C ALA A 212 -22.91 -9.64 -9.07
N THR A 213 -22.24 -10.29 -8.13
CA THR A 213 -22.08 -9.90 -6.73
C THR A 213 -20.73 -10.42 -6.26
N GLY A 214 -20.21 -9.83 -5.19
CA GLY A 214 -19.04 -10.32 -4.47
C GLY A 214 -17.83 -9.41 -4.59
N THR A 215 -16.81 -9.68 -3.77
CA THR A 215 -15.53 -8.95 -3.83
C THR A 215 -14.52 -9.69 -4.70
N THR A 216 -13.58 -8.98 -5.34
CA THR A 216 -12.44 -9.59 -6.05
C THR A 216 -11.18 -8.84 -5.70
N THR A 217 -10.11 -9.57 -5.35
CA THR A 217 -8.78 -8.97 -5.13
C THR A 217 -7.89 -9.20 -6.33
N TYR A 218 -7.56 -8.12 -7.03
CA TYR A 218 -6.70 -8.13 -8.20
C TYR A 218 -5.24 -7.85 -7.85
N TYR A 219 -4.34 -8.52 -8.55
CA TYR A 219 -2.91 -8.24 -8.58
C TYR A 219 -2.43 -8.28 -10.03
N TYR A 220 -1.25 -7.73 -10.31
CA TYR A 220 -0.63 -7.88 -11.63
C TYR A 220 0.54 -8.86 -11.59
N TYR A 221 1.48 -8.64 -10.66
CA TYR A 221 2.71 -9.43 -10.60
C TYR A 221 2.56 -10.69 -9.77
N ASN A 222 3.13 -11.81 -10.22
CA ASN A 222 3.10 -13.08 -9.48
C ASN A 222 3.68 -12.98 -8.05
N ARG A 223 4.60 -12.04 -7.83
CA ARG A 223 5.17 -11.74 -6.51
C ARG A 223 4.10 -11.27 -5.50
N ASP A 224 2.99 -10.69 -5.98
CA ASP A 224 1.91 -10.09 -5.18
C ASP A 224 0.75 -11.10 -4.96
N GLN A 225 0.80 -12.28 -5.58
CA GLN A 225 -0.27 -13.29 -5.49
C GLN A 225 -0.55 -13.71 -4.04
N ARG A 226 0.49 -14.02 -3.26
CA ARG A 226 0.32 -14.44 -1.85
C ARG A 226 -0.37 -13.36 -1.01
N LEU A 227 -0.04 -12.11 -1.26
CA LEU A 227 -0.66 -10.97 -0.61
C LEU A 227 -2.15 -10.88 -0.99
N ALA A 228 -2.47 -11.00 -2.28
CA ALA A 228 -3.85 -11.00 -2.76
C ALA A 228 -4.68 -12.14 -2.15
N GLU A 229 -4.11 -13.35 -2.08
CA GLU A 229 -4.76 -14.53 -1.49
C GLU A 229 -5.01 -14.31 0.01
N THR A 230 -4.02 -13.79 0.74
CA THR A 230 -4.14 -13.51 2.18
C THR A 230 -5.27 -12.50 2.46
N VAL A 231 -5.37 -11.44 1.64
CA VAL A 231 -6.46 -10.47 1.74
C VAL A 231 -7.79 -11.13 1.39
N SER A 232 -7.87 -11.82 0.25
CA SER A 232 -9.11 -12.44 -0.23
C SER A 232 -9.70 -13.46 0.76
N ASP A 233 -8.84 -14.23 1.44
CA ASP A 233 -9.25 -15.20 2.46
C ASP A 233 -9.90 -14.51 3.69
N GLU A 234 -9.35 -13.38 4.15
CA GLU A 234 -9.92 -12.60 5.26
C GLU A 234 -11.22 -11.87 4.87
N LEU A 235 -11.49 -11.72 3.58
CA LEU A 235 -12.76 -11.17 3.06
C LEU A 235 -13.85 -12.24 2.89
N ALA A 236 -13.53 -13.53 2.96
CA ALA A 236 -14.44 -14.61 2.60
C ALA A 236 -15.71 -14.68 3.48
N ASP A 237 -15.61 -14.27 4.74
CA ASP A 237 -16.69 -14.33 5.73
C ASP A 237 -17.47 -13.00 5.87
N LEU A 238 -17.18 -12.00 5.05
CA LEU A 238 -17.91 -10.74 5.05
C LEU A 238 -19.29 -10.87 4.38
N PRO A 239 -20.23 -9.95 4.66
CA PRO A 239 -21.56 -9.97 4.06
C PRO A 239 -21.60 -10.02 2.52
N ILE A 240 -20.66 -9.33 1.85
CA ILE A 240 -20.42 -9.47 0.41
C ILE A 240 -19.30 -10.49 0.25
N THR A 241 -19.62 -11.66 -0.30
CA THR A 241 -18.71 -12.81 -0.33
C THR A 241 -17.54 -12.61 -1.29
N SER A 242 -16.36 -13.09 -0.92
CA SER A 242 -15.19 -13.11 -1.81
C SER A 242 -15.37 -14.06 -3.00
N ARG A 243 -15.02 -13.59 -4.19
CA ARG A 243 -14.89 -14.37 -5.44
C ARG A 243 -13.47 -14.91 -5.63
N GLY A 244 -12.58 -14.66 -4.68
CA GLY A 244 -11.17 -15.02 -4.75
C GLY A 244 -10.29 -13.91 -5.33
N THR A 245 -9.19 -14.34 -5.94
CA THR A 245 -8.20 -13.45 -6.56
C THR A 245 -8.17 -13.62 -8.07
N ALA A 246 -7.77 -12.57 -8.78
CA ALA A 246 -7.54 -12.63 -10.22
C ALA A 246 -6.36 -11.74 -10.64
N THR A 247 -5.74 -12.04 -11.77
CA THR A 247 -4.78 -11.13 -12.40
C THR A 247 -5.53 -10.04 -13.18
N GLY A 248 -5.19 -8.77 -13.00
CA GLY A 248 -5.85 -7.64 -13.68
C GLY A 248 -4.85 -6.68 -14.30
N ASN A 249 -5.01 -6.34 -15.58
CA ASN A 249 -4.12 -5.44 -16.32
C ASN A 249 -4.42 -3.94 -16.04
N TYR A 250 -4.48 -3.57 -14.77
CA TYR A 250 -4.73 -2.20 -14.34
C TYR A 250 -3.41 -1.42 -14.27
N GLN A 251 -3.38 -0.18 -14.77
CA GLN A 251 -2.17 0.64 -14.81
C GLN A 251 -1.56 0.84 -13.42
N VAL A 252 -2.39 1.08 -12.40
CA VAL A 252 -1.97 1.27 -11.00
C VAL A 252 -1.37 0.02 -10.36
N LEU A 253 -1.50 -1.16 -10.99
CA LEU A 253 -0.83 -2.39 -10.55
C LEU A 253 0.37 -2.70 -11.43
N ARG A 254 0.18 -2.63 -12.75
CA ARG A 254 1.22 -2.94 -13.75
C ARG A 254 2.41 -1.99 -13.64
N GLU A 255 2.18 -0.71 -13.36
CA GLU A 255 3.24 0.30 -13.37
C GLU A 255 3.78 0.64 -11.98
N ASN A 256 3.26 -0.04 -10.94
CA ASN A 256 3.63 0.21 -9.56
C ASN A 256 4.86 -0.62 -9.15
N LEU A 257 5.90 0.05 -8.65
CA LEU A 257 7.14 -0.62 -8.25
C LEU A 257 6.94 -1.44 -6.98
N GLN A 258 6.05 -0.98 -6.11
CA GLN A 258 5.70 -1.59 -4.83
C GLN A 258 4.76 -2.78 -5.04
N PRO A 259 4.74 -3.76 -4.12
CA PRO A 259 3.64 -4.72 -4.05
C PRO A 259 2.29 -3.98 -4.10
N SER A 260 1.37 -4.47 -4.92
CA SER A 260 0.16 -3.71 -5.26
C SER A 260 -1.06 -4.61 -5.38
N LEU A 261 -2.17 -4.15 -4.80
CA LEU A 261 -3.49 -4.76 -4.96
C LEU A 261 -4.51 -3.75 -5.47
N LEU A 262 -5.52 -4.23 -6.20
CA LEU A 262 -6.77 -3.52 -6.45
C LEU A 262 -7.91 -4.37 -5.91
N ILE A 263 -8.73 -3.85 -5.02
CA ILE A 263 -9.83 -4.58 -4.39
C ILE A 263 -11.15 -4.02 -4.92
N GLU A 264 -11.86 -4.84 -5.67
CA GLU A 264 -13.28 -4.61 -5.96
C GLU A 264 -14.10 -5.05 -4.76
N MET A 265 -14.67 -4.10 -4.02
CA MET A 265 -15.27 -4.32 -2.70
C MET A 265 -16.72 -4.84 -2.74
N GLY A 266 -17.28 -4.98 -3.94
CA GLY A 266 -18.67 -5.32 -4.25
C GLY A 266 -19.08 -4.68 -5.58
N TYR A 267 -20.32 -4.89 -6.02
CA TYR A 267 -20.83 -4.33 -7.29
C TYR A 267 -21.75 -3.12 -7.08
N MET A 268 -21.43 -1.98 -7.72
CA MET A 268 -22.22 -0.74 -7.68
C MET A 268 -23.64 -0.91 -8.25
N ASN A 269 -23.78 -1.72 -9.29
CA ASN A 269 -25.06 -1.99 -9.96
C ASN A 269 -25.70 -3.32 -9.53
N ASN A 270 -25.30 -3.85 -8.37
CA ASN A 270 -26.03 -4.91 -7.67
C ASN A 270 -26.71 -4.30 -6.44
N ASP A 271 -28.02 -4.47 -6.32
CA ASP A 271 -28.82 -3.79 -5.32
C ASP A 271 -28.54 -4.30 -3.89
N GLU A 272 -28.19 -5.58 -3.72
CA GLU A 272 -27.82 -6.18 -2.42
C GLU A 272 -26.40 -5.77 -2.00
N ASP A 273 -25.44 -5.81 -2.91
CA ASP A 273 -24.07 -5.35 -2.66
C ASP A 273 -24.08 -3.86 -2.31
N LEU A 274 -24.71 -3.01 -3.13
CA LEU A 274 -24.74 -1.56 -2.90
C LEU A 274 -25.40 -1.20 -1.55
N ALA A 275 -26.52 -1.86 -1.21
CA ALA A 275 -27.19 -1.65 0.08
C ALA A 275 -26.31 -1.99 1.28
N THR A 276 -25.31 -2.86 1.09
CA THR A 276 -24.35 -3.27 2.11
C THR A 276 -23.09 -2.40 2.07
N LEU A 277 -22.50 -2.23 0.89
CA LEU A 277 -21.26 -1.52 0.59
C LEU A 277 -21.32 -0.04 0.98
N ALA A 278 -22.48 0.60 0.82
CA ALA A 278 -22.70 1.98 1.21
C ALA A 278 -22.80 2.19 2.73
N THR A 279 -22.82 1.13 3.54
CA THR A 279 -22.95 1.24 4.99
C THR A 279 -21.60 1.42 5.68
N VAL A 280 -21.54 2.34 6.64
CA VAL A 280 -20.36 2.54 7.50
C VAL A 280 -19.97 1.26 8.23
N ASN A 281 -20.96 0.45 8.63
CA ASN A 281 -20.70 -0.80 9.35
C ASN A 281 -19.98 -1.85 8.49
N TYR A 282 -20.35 -1.98 7.21
CA TYR A 282 -19.64 -2.88 6.30
C TYR A 282 -18.25 -2.33 5.97
N GLN A 283 -18.12 -1.03 5.69
CA GLN A 283 -16.82 -0.39 5.42
C GLN A 283 -15.83 -0.56 6.58
N GLN A 284 -16.31 -0.52 7.83
CA GLN A 284 -15.50 -0.81 9.02
C GLN A 284 -15.09 -2.28 9.11
N GLN A 285 -15.99 -3.22 8.81
CA GLN A 285 -15.66 -4.65 8.78
C GLN A 285 -14.63 -4.96 7.70
N LEU A 286 -14.82 -4.41 6.49
CA LEU A 286 -13.87 -4.52 5.39
C LEU A 286 -12.49 -3.99 5.79
N ALA A 287 -12.44 -2.78 6.37
CA ALA A 287 -11.20 -2.18 6.85
C ALA A 287 -10.47 -3.06 7.89
N GLN A 288 -11.22 -3.64 8.83
CA GLN A 288 -10.68 -4.52 9.86
C GLN A 288 -10.15 -5.83 9.27
N SER A 289 -10.90 -6.47 8.36
CA SER A 289 -10.45 -7.70 7.67
C SER A 289 -9.18 -7.46 6.86
N ILE A 290 -9.10 -6.38 6.08
CA ILE A 290 -7.86 -6.04 5.34
C ILE A 290 -6.71 -5.77 6.31
N THR A 291 -6.94 -5.04 7.40
CA THR A 291 -5.91 -4.81 8.44
C THR A 291 -5.42 -6.13 9.03
N GLN A 292 -6.32 -7.07 9.32
CA GLN A 292 -5.99 -8.39 9.85
C GLN A 292 -5.19 -9.22 8.84
N ALA A 293 -5.54 -9.17 7.55
CA ALA A 293 -4.79 -9.80 6.48
C ALA A 293 -3.35 -9.27 6.41
N LEU A 294 -3.16 -7.96 6.53
CA LEU A 294 -1.83 -7.34 6.49
C LEU A 294 -1.01 -7.68 7.74
N LEU A 295 -1.62 -7.73 8.92
CA LEU A 295 -0.96 -8.25 10.13
C LEU A 295 -0.45 -9.67 9.92
N THR A 296 -1.26 -10.54 9.29
CA THR A 296 -0.87 -11.91 8.94
C THR A 296 0.25 -11.93 7.89
N TYR A 297 0.19 -11.06 6.89
CA TYR A 297 1.15 -11.00 5.80
C TYR A 297 2.54 -10.55 6.24
N PHE A 298 2.62 -9.49 7.05
CA PHE A 298 3.90 -8.92 7.52
C PHE A 298 4.58 -9.75 8.62
N ASN A 299 3.82 -10.47 9.46
CA ASN A 299 4.37 -11.24 10.58
C ASN A 299 4.88 -12.66 10.18
N GLN A 300 5.32 -12.85 8.94
CA GLN A 300 5.74 -14.16 8.39
C GLN A 300 7.13 -14.11 7.77
#